data_AF-A0A9K3IDR5-F1
#
_entry.id   AF-A0A9K3IDR5-F1
#
_cell.length_a   1.000
_cell.length_b   1.000
_cell.length_c   1.000
_cell.angle_alpha   90.00
_cell.angle_beta   90.00
_cell.angle_gamma   90.00
#
_symmetry.space_group_name_H-M   'P 1'
#
loop_
_entity.id
_entity.type
_entity.pdbx_description
1 polymer ?
#
loop_
_entity_poly.entity_id
_entity_poly.type
_entity_poly.pdbx_seq_one_letter_code
_entity_poly.pdbx_strand_id
1 'polypeptide(L)'
;MKLAESTVVEDAEVLDPTTGKPYKTVKWPATKEANTVPLLKELPDNTLKNFQFWMYDPISGQAVVVCDDAEYRFMDTRDLMCFGENDINLLAKSQIQSDPEYEVCAKSWTGAVAQIMNLKLWSGQRSRVVIQLFGPYVGRNIPILPELRRKQKEQARKQKRKEQ
;
A
#
# COMPACT_ATOMS: atom_id res chain seq x y z
N MET A 1 3.02 -7.27 -33.00
CA MET A 1 3.67 -6.64 -31.82
C MET A 1 5.08 -7.19 -31.71
N LYS A 2 6.09 -6.34 -31.43
CA LYS A 2 7.44 -6.81 -31.10
C LYS A 2 7.53 -6.93 -29.58
N LEU A 3 7.84 -8.12 -29.07
CA LEU A 3 8.10 -8.33 -27.64
C LEU A 3 9.50 -7.81 -27.32
N ALA A 4 9.66 -7.18 -26.15
CA ALA A 4 10.96 -6.69 -25.71
C ALA A 4 11.90 -7.89 -25.49
N GLU A 5 13.10 -7.82 -26.06
CA GLU A 5 14.09 -8.89 -25.94
C GLU A 5 14.62 -8.94 -24.49
N SER A 6 14.43 -10.07 -23.82
CA SER A 6 15.03 -10.34 -22.51
C SER A 6 16.51 -10.68 -22.66
N THR A 7 17.33 -10.31 -21.68
CA THR A 7 18.73 -10.75 -21.59
C THR A 7 18.86 -11.85 -20.54
N VAL A 8 19.49 -12.96 -20.91
CA VAL A 8 19.80 -14.04 -19.97
C VAL A 8 21.24 -13.87 -19.52
N VAL A 9 21.45 -13.72 -18.22
CA VAL A 9 22.78 -13.67 -17.60
C VAL A 9 22.98 -14.95 -16.82
N GLU A 10 24.04 -15.69 -17.15
CA GLU A 10 24.44 -16.88 -16.40
C GLU A 10 25.43 -16.47 -15.31
N ASP A 11 25.16 -16.86 -14.08
CA ASP A 11 26.05 -16.63 -12.95
C ASP A 11 26.93 -17.87 -12.75
N ALA A 12 28.16 -17.83 -13.26
CA ALA A 12 29.06 -18.99 -13.30
C ALA A 12 29.45 -19.49 -11.89
N GLU A 13 29.35 -18.63 -10.88
CA GLU A 13 29.73 -18.92 -9.50
C GLU A 13 28.56 -19.50 -8.67
N VAL A 14 27.33 -19.42 -9.17
CA VAL A 14 26.14 -19.92 -8.48
C VAL A 14 25.59 -21.11 -9.27
N LEU A 15 25.75 -22.31 -8.73
CA LEU A 15 25.21 -23.53 -9.36
C LEU A 15 23.84 -23.85 -8.78
N ASP A 16 22.88 -24.15 -9.66
CA ASP A 16 21.60 -24.72 -9.24
C ASP A 16 21.85 -26.13 -8.66
N PRO A 17 21.53 -26.37 -7.38
CA PRO A 17 21.80 -27.64 -6.72
C PRO A 17 21.04 -28.83 -7.34
N THR A 18 19.99 -28.55 -8.11
CA THR A 18 19.15 -29.58 -8.74
C THR A 18 19.71 -30.02 -10.10
N THR A 19 20.34 -29.10 -10.84
CA THR A 19 20.78 -29.34 -12.22
C THR A 19 22.29 -29.30 -12.41
N GLY A 20 23.04 -28.84 -11.41
CA GLY A 20 24.50 -28.70 -11.45
C GLY A 20 25.00 -27.66 -12.46
N LYS A 21 24.09 -26.83 -13.01
CA LYS A 21 24.38 -25.82 -14.03
C LYS A 21 24.42 -24.42 -13.40
N PRO A 22 25.17 -23.47 -14.00
CA PRO A 22 25.12 -22.06 -13.61
C PRO A 22 23.70 -21.51 -13.59
N TYR A 23 23.39 -20.76 -12.54
CA TYR A 23 22.09 -20.15 -12.33
C TYR A 23 21.84 -19.10 -13.42
N LYS A 24 20.69 -19.19 -14.08
CA LYS A 24 20.34 -18.25 -15.17
C LYS A 24 19.36 -17.21 -14.64
N THR A 25 19.77 -15.96 -14.66
CA THR A 25 18.89 -14.83 -14.34
C THR A 25 18.39 -14.20 -15.63
N VAL A 26 17.08 -14.24 -15.84
CA VAL A 26 16.42 -13.54 -16.95
C VAL A 26 16.18 -12.09 -16.53
N LYS A 27 16.89 -11.16 -17.17
CA LYS A 27 16.69 -9.72 -16.98
C LYS A 27 15.80 -9.18 -18.10
N TRP A 28 14.63 -8.71 -17.69
CA TRP A 28 13.74 -7.96 -18.55
C TRP A 28 14.20 -6.50 -18.60
N PRO A 29 14.25 -5.86 -19.79
CA PRO A 29 14.57 -4.44 -19.87
C PRO A 29 13.54 -3.63 -19.08
N ALA A 30 14.00 -2.59 -18.37
CA ALA A 30 13.10 -1.67 -17.69
C ALA A 30 12.12 -1.07 -18.73
N THR A 31 10.83 -1.26 -18.53
CA THR A 31 9.80 -0.61 -19.34
C THR A 31 9.96 0.89 -19.17
N LYS A 32 10.19 1.61 -20.28
CA LYS A 32 10.29 3.09 -20.29
C LYS A 32 8.97 3.78 -19.93
N GLU A 33 7.88 3.03 -19.92
CA GLU A 33 6.59 3.48 -19.47
C GLU A 33 6.60 3.51 -17.94
N ALA A 34 6.50 4.71 -17.38
CA ALA A 34 6.10 4.84 -15.99
C ALA A 34 4.78 4.07 -15.83
N ASN A 35 4.80 2.98 -15.06
CA ASN A 35 3.60 2.27 -14.66
C ASN A 35 2.77 3.25 -13.81
N THR A 36 1.99 4.07 -14.50
CA THR A 36 0.99 4.90 -13.88
C THR A 36 -0.11 3.90 -13.54
N VAL A 37 -0.11 3.42 -12.29
CA VAL A 37 -1.19 2.57 -11.80
C VAL A 37 -2.47 3.37 -12.05
N PRO A 38 -3.39 2.87 -12.89
CA PRO A 38 -4.64 3.58 -13.12
C PRO A 38 -5.39 3.56 -11.80
N LEU A 39 -5.32 4.67 -11.08
CA LEU A 39 -6.15 4.88 -9.90
C LEU A 39 -7.60 4.87 -10.38
N LEU A 40 -8.47 4.22 -9.62
CA LEU A 40 -9.91 4.24 -9.87
C LEU A 40 -10.36 5.67 -10.11
N LYS A 41 -11.32 5.81 -11.05
CA LYS A 41 -11.91 7.10 -11.40
C LYS A 41 -12.37 7.80 -10.12
N GLU A 42 -11.96 9.05 -9.96
CA GLU A 42 -12.32 9.88 -8.81
C GLU A 42 -13.84 9.91 -8.65
N LEU A 43 -14.31 9.60 -7.44
CA LEU A 43 -15.71 9.67 -7.07
C LEU A 43 -16.01 11.10 -6.60
N PRO A 44 -17.24 11.61 -6.86
CA PRO A 44 -17.65 12.90 -6.32
C PRO A 44 -17.64 12.83 -4.78
N ASP A 45 -17.27 13.92 -4.13
CA ASP A 45 -17.31 13.97 -2.67
C ASP A 45 -18.76 13.83 -2.16
N ASN A 46 -18.92 13.21 -1.00
CA ASN A 46 -20.21 12.75 -0.46
C ASN A 46 -20.86 11.67 -1.35
N THR A 47 -20.08 10.72 -1.86
CA THR A 47 -20.62 9.51 -2.49
C THR A 47 -21.23 8.57 -1.45
N LEU A 48 -20.73 8.58 -0.21
CA LEU A 48 -21.18 7.73 0.88
C LEU A 48 -22.30 8.37 1.74
N LYS A 49 -23.16 9.22 1.14
CA LYS A 49 -24.26 9.88 1.88
C LYS A 49 -25.22 8.91 2.57
N ASN A 50 -25.52 7.81 1.90
CA ASN A 50 -26.44 6.77 2.37
C ASN A 50 -25.66 5.56 2.90
N PHE A 51 -24.53 5.81 3.57
CA PHE A 51 -23.67 4.76 4.12
C PHE A 51 -24.39 3.99 5.23
N GLN A 52 -24.40 2.67 5.12
CA GLN A 52 -24.89 1.79 6.17
C GLN A 52 -23.73 1.25 7.00
N PHE A 53 -22.81 0.56 6.35
CA PHE A 53 -21.64 -0.04 6.97
C PHE A 53 -20.58 -0.37 5.92
N TRP A 54 -19.42 -0.78 6.41
CA TRP A 54 -18.38 -1.36 5.60
C TRP A 54 -17.78 -2.57 6.31
N MET A 55 -17.35 -3.55 5.52
CA MET A 55 -16.85 -4.81 5.99
C MET A 55 -15.66 -5.30 5.18
N TYR A 56 -14.89 -6.20 5.76
CA TYR A 56 -13.89 -6.98 5.05
C TYR A 56 -14.53 -8.30 4.62
N ASP A 57 -14.53 -8.59 3.32
CA ASP A 57 -14.97 -9.86 2.75
C ASP A 57 -13.77 -10.82 2.69
N PRO A 58 -13.71 -11.85 3.55
CA PRO A 58 -12.58 -12.78 3.58
C PRO A 58 -12.51 -13.71 2.36
N ILE A 59 -13.61 -13.93 1.64
CA ILE A 59 -13.64 -14.81 0.47
C ILE A 59 -12.92 -14.14 -0.70
N SER A 60 -13.16 -12.85 -0.91
CA SER A 60 -12.56 -12.08 -1.99
C SER A 60 -11.31 -11.32 -1.58
N GLY A 61 -11.06 -11.17 -0.28
CA GLY A 61 -9.97 -10.35 0.26
C GLY A 61 -10.19 -8.84 0.07
N GLN A 62 -11.45 -8.42 -0.10
CA GLN A 62 -11.81 -7.05 -0.46
C GLN A 62 -12.40 -6.29 0.74
N ALA A 63 -12.28 -4.95 0.71
CA ALA A 63 -13.16 -4.11 1.50
C ALA A 63 -14.44 -3.82 0.72
N VAL A 64 -15.58 -3.97 1.37
CA VAL A 64 -16.90 -3.73 0.81
C VAL A 64 -17.54 -2.59 1.59
N VAL A 65 -17.91 -1.52 0.90
CA VAL A 65 -18.65 -0.39 1.46
C VAL A 65 -20.09 -0.46 0.95
N VAL A 66 -21.04 -0.61 1.87
CA VAL A 66 -22.46 -0.78 1.56
C VAL A 66 -23.20 0.52 1.86
N CYS A 67 -23.88 1.03 0.84
CA CYS A 67 -24.81 2.15 0.92
C CYS A 67 -26.21 1.66 0.53
N ASP A 68 -27.27 2.41 0.86
CA ASP A 68 -28.65 2.05 0.51
C ASP A 68 -28.83 1.76 -1.00
N ASP A 69 -28.16 2.56 -1.85
CA ASP A 69 -28.35 2.53 -3.30
C ASP A 69 -27.18 1.90 -4.08
N ALA A 70 -26.07 1.57 -3.41
CA ALA A 70 -24.84 1.15 -4.06
C ALA A 70 -23.92 0.33 -3.15
N GLU A 71 -23.14 -0.55 -3.77
CA GLU A 71 -22.07 -1.31 -3.12
C GLU A 71 -20.75 -1.03 -3.84
N TYR A 72 -19.72 -0.66 -3.07
CA TYR A 72 -18.37 -0.42 -3.58
C TYR A 72 -17.43 -1.49 -3.06
N ARG A 73 -16.69 -2.12 -3.98
CA ARG A 73 -15.72 -3.17 -3.65
C ARG A 73 -14.31 -2.71 -4.00
N PHE A 74 -13.39 -2.90 -3.07
CA PHE A 74 -12.01 -2.45 -3.18
C PHE A 74 -11.07 -3.63 -3.02
N MET A 75 -10.18 -3.81 -4.01
CA MET A 75 -9.14 -4.82 -4.01
C MET A 75 -7.88 -4.31 -3.34
N ASP A 76 -7.60 -3.01 -3.44
CA ASP A 76 -6.43 -2.39 -2.88
C ASP A 76 -6.80 -1.24 -1.94
N THR A 77 -6.04 -1.10 -0.84
CA THR A 77 -6.22 0.02 0.10
C THR A 77 -5.98 1.38 -0.55
N ARG A 78 -5.18 1.43 -1.61
CA ARG A 78 -4.95 2.64 -2.43
C ARG A 78 -6.19 3.10 -3.17
N ASP A 79 -7.12 2.19 -3.45
CA ASP A 79 -8.34 2.48 -4.16
C ASP A 79 -9.25 3.42 -3.36
N LEU A 80 -9.16 3.40 -2.03
CA LEU A 80 -9.88 4.31 -1.15
C LEU A 80 -9.58 5.80 -1.45
N MET A 81 -8.45 6.11 -2.09
CA MET A 81 -8.12 7.48 -2.50
C MET A 81 -9.06 8.03 -3.59
N CYS A 82 -9.95 7.21 -4.17
CA CYS A 82 -11.00 7.70 -5.07
C CYS A 82 -12.07 8.50 -4.35
N PHE A 83 -12.22 8.34 -3.03
CA PHE A 83 -13.19 9.06 -2.21
C PHE A 83 -12.74 10.48 -1.89
N GLY A 84 -13.72 11.37 -1.70
CA GLY A 84 -13.49 12.74 -1.23
C GLY A 84 -13.26 12.82 0.28
N GLU A 85 -13.04 14.03 0.78
CA GLU A 85 -12.75 14.30 2.20
C GLU A 85 -13.86 13.81 3.13
N ASN A 86 -15.13 14.08 2.78
CA ASN A 86 -16.26 13.77 3.64
C ASN A 86 -16.46 12.26 3.76
N ASP A 87 -16.29 11.56 2.65
CA ASP A 87 -16.38 10.10 2.58
C ASP A 87 -15.26 9.42 3.38
N ILE A 88 -14.02 9.89 3.26
CA ILE A 88 -12.89 9.37 4.06
C ILE A 88 -13.09 9.64 5.56
N ASN A 89 -13.56 10.83 5.92
CA ASN A 89 -13.87 11.17 7.31
C ASN A 89 -14.99 10.30 7.88
N LEU A 90 -15.97 9.93 7.06
CA LEU A 90 -17.04 9.01 7.44
C LEU A 90 -16.46 7.61 7.73
N LEU A 91 -15.65 7.08 6.80
CA LEU A 91 -15.00 5.78 6.97
C LEU A 91 -14.10 5.75 8.21
N ALA A 92 -13.38 6.84 8.49
CA ALA A 92 -12.52 6.94 9.67
C ALA A 92 -13.26 6.90 11.01
N LYS A 93 -14.51 7.38 11.05
CA LYS A 93 -15.37 7.34 12.23
C LYS A 93 -16.07 6.00 12.40
N SER A 94 -16.20 5.24 11.32
CA SER A 94 -16.86 3.93 11.31
C SER A 94 -15.86 2.79 11.49
N GLN A 95 -16.21 1.78 12.27
CA GLN A 95 -15.39 0.58 12.39
C GLN A 95 -15.70 -0.39 11.24
N ILE A 96 -14.66 -0.91 10.59
CA ILE A 96 -14.83 -1.96 9.59
C ILE A 96 -15.28 -3.25 10.30
N GLN A 97 -16.32 -3.87 9.77
CA GLN A 97 -16.80 -5.15 10.28
C GLN A 97 -15.96 -6.28 9.67
N SER A 98 -15.58 -7.27 10.47
CA SER A 98 -14.84 -8.43 9.99
C SER A 98 -15.01 -9.60 10.92
N ASP A 99 -14.89 -10.80 10.38
CA ASP A 99 -14.76 -12.01 11.20
C ASP A 99 -13.49 -11.94 12.07
N PRO A 100 -13.51 -12.52 13.29
CA PRO A 100 -12.38 -12.43 14.22
C PRO A 100 -11.07 -12.97 13.65
N GLU A 101 -11.14 -13.98 12.79
CA GLU A 101 -9.96 -14.58 12.13
C GLU A 101 -9.26 -13.60 11.18
N TYR A 102 -10.00 -12.64 10.61
CA TYR A 102 -9.51 -11.71 9.59
C TYR A 102 -9.40 -10.27 10.10
N GLU A 103 -9.48 -10.06 11.41
CA GLU A 103 -9.39 -8.74 12.03
C GLU A 103 -8.08 -8.02 11.68
N VAL A 104 -6.97 -8.77 11.54
CA VAL A 104 -5.67 -8.20 11.13
C VAL A 104 -5.72 -7.64 9.71
N CYS A 105 -6.35 -8.37 8.78
CA CYS A 105 -6.54 -7.93 7.41
C CYS A 105 -7.46 -6.70 7.37
N ALA A 106 -8.57 -6.74 8.11
CA ALA A 106 -9.52 -5.63 8.20
C ALA A 106 -8.87 -4.36 8.80
N LYS A 107 -8.02 -4.50 9.81
CA LYS A 107 -7.25 -3.38 10.41
C LYS A 107 -6.29 -2.70 9.43
N SER A 108 -5.82 -3.40 8.39
CA SER A 108 -4.99 -2.77 7.36
C SER A 108 -5.76 -1.70 6.58
N TRP A 109 -7.07 -1.90 6.38
CA TRP A 109 -7.96 -0.94 5.71
C TRP A 109 -8.24 0.29 6.56
N THR A 110 -8.52 0.13 7.85
CA THR A 110 -8.66 1.28 8.77
C THR A 110 -7.34 2.03 8.92
N GLY A 111 -6.21 1.31 8.95
CA GLY A 111 -4.88 1.90 8.90
C GLY A 111 -4.64 2.73 7.63
N ALA A 112 -5.10 2.26 6.47
CA ALA A 112 -5.01 3.00 5.22
C ALA A 112 -5.87 4.27 5.25
N VAL A 113 -7.11 4.21 5.74
CA VAL A 113 -7.97 5.40 5.93
C VAL A 113 -7.27 6.44 6.81
N ALA A 114 -6.65 6.00 7.92
CA ALA A 114 -5.90 6.91 8.79
C ALA A 114 -4.69 7.54 8.09
N GLN A 115 -3.97 6.79 7.25
CA GLN A 115 -2.87 7.34 6.45
C GLN A 115 -3.37 8.36 5.41
N ILE A 116 -4.46 8.05 4.70
CA ILE A 116 -5.09 8.96 3.74
C ILE A 116 -5.50 10.26 4.44
N MET A 117 -6.08 10.18 5.64
CA MET A 117 -6.44 11.36 6.44
C MET A 117 -5.21 12.19 6.83
N ASN A 118 -4.18 11.53 7.41
CA ASN A 118 -2.98 12.21 7.90
C ASN A 118 -2.20 12.89 6.78
N LEU A 119 -2.17 12.27 5.60
CA LEU A 119 -1.40 12.73 4.44
C LEU A 119 -2.23 13.51 3.43
N LYS A 120 -3.54 13.70 3.68
CA LYS A 120 -4.41 14.52 2.83
C LYS A 120 -4.44 14.01 1.38
N LEU A 121 -4.62 12.70 1.22
CA LEU A 121 -4.48 11.96 -0.06
C LEU A 121 -5.82 11.65 -0.77
N TRP A 122 -6.93 12.23 -0.31
CA TRP A 122 -8.25 12.00 -0.88
C TRP A 122 -8.46 12.73 -2.22
N SER A 123 -9.49 12.33 -2.94
CA SER A 123 -9.91 12.90 -4.22
C SER A 123 -10.16 14.41 -4.12
N GLY A 124 -9.74 15.17 -5.13
CA GLY A 124 -9.86 16.63 -5.16
C GLY A 124 -8.75 17.42 -4.44
N GLN A 125 -7.90 16.77 -3.63
CA GLN A 125 -6.76 17.42 -2.97
C GLN A 125 -5.42 17.19 -3.68
N ARG A 126 -5.43 16.49 -4.82
CA ARG A 126 -4.23 16.08 -5.58
C ARG A 126 -3.51 17.24 -6.26
N SER A 127 -2.78 18.02 -5.46
CA SER A 127 -1.58 18.70 -5.90
C SER A 127 -0.36 17.93 -5.38
N ARG A 128 0.33 17.18 -6.26
CA ARG A 128 1.75 16.75 -6.14
C ARG A 128 2.22 15.55 -5.30
N VAL A 129 1.38 14.68 -4.72
CA VAL A 129 1.92 13.59 -3.82
C VAL A 129 1.86 12.17 -4.41
N VAL A 130 1.91 11.99 -5.73
CA VAL A 130 1.77 10.64 -6.33
C VAL A 130 3.09 9.84 -6.38
N ILE A 131 4.27 10.49 -6.27
CA ILE A 131 5.54 9.79 -6.56
C ILE A 131 6.24 9.19 -5.33
N GLN A 132 5.92 9.60 -4.09
CA GLN A 132 6.77 9.26 -2.93
C GLN A 132 6.26 8.22 -1.95
N LEU A 133 4.97 7.86 -1.95
CA LEU A 133 4.42 7.07 -0.84
C LEU A 133 4.23 5.58 -1.13
N PHE A 134 4.13 5.19 -2.41
CA PHE A 134 3.81 3.81 -2.77
C PHE A 134 4.64 3.34 -3.98
N GLY A 135 5.94 3.14 -3.75
CA GLY A 135 6.79 2.39 -4.68
C GLY A 135 6.36 0.91 -4.76
N PRO A 136 6.69 0.20 -5.85
CA PRO A 136 6.44 -1.24 -5.94
C PRO A 136 7.19 -1.96 -4.82
N TYR A 137 6.67 -3.10 -4.37
CA TYR A 137 7.31 -4.02 -3.43
C TYR A 137 8.72 -4.42 -3.91
N VAL A 138 9.73 -3.58 -3.64
CA VAL A 138 11.15 -3.91 -3.73
C VAL A 138 11.87 -3.04 -2.71
N GLY A 139 12.33 -3.66 -1.62
CA GLY A 139 13.31 -3.08 -0.68
C GLY A 139 12.93 -1.73 -0.06
N ARG A 140 12.35 -1.77 1.16
CA ARG A 140 12.20 -0.57 2.01
C ARG A 140 13.55 0.17 2.14
N ASN A 141 13.69 1.33 1.48
CA ASN A 141 14.47 2.41 2.06
C ASN A 141 13.52 3.24 2.91
N ILE A 142 13.57 2.97 4.22
CA ILE A 142 12.87 3.74 5.25
C ILE A 142 13.31 5.20 5.10
N PRO A 143 12.42 6.18 4.86
CA PRO A 143 12.80 7.57 4.96
C PRO A 143 13.27 7.80 6.39
N ILE A 144 14.54 8.20 6.54
CA ILE A 144 15.13 8.52 7.85
C ILE A 144 14.39 9.76 8.37
N LEU A 145 13.31 9.53 9.11
CA LEU A 145 12.65 10.57 9.90
C LEU A 145 13.66 11.07 10.93
N PRO A 146 14.01 12.37 10.93
CA PRO A 146 15.00 12.94 11.86
C PRO A 146 14.72 12.62 13.33
N GLU A 147 13.44 12.43 13.67
CA GLU A 147 12.95 12.10 15.00
C GLU A 147 13.31 10.67 15.45
N LEU A 148 13.29 9.70 14.52
CA LEU A 148 13.70 8.31 14.80
C LEU A 148 15.20 8.23 15.09
N ARG A 149 16.02 9.03 14.40
CA ARG A 149 17.47 9.12 14.62
C ARG A 149 17.81 9.74 15.98
N ARG A 150 17.00 10.71 16.45
CA ARG A 150 17.11 11.28 17.80
C ARG A 150 16.75 10.25 18.88
N LYS A 151 15.63 9.55 18.74
CA LYS A 151 15.20 8.50 19.68
C LYS A 151 16.19 7.34 19.78
N GLN A 152 16.76 6.90 18.65
CA GLN A 152 17.79 5.86 18.63
C GLN A 152 19.11 6.31 19.29
N LYS A 153 19.54 7.56 19.09
CA LYS A 153 20.72 8.12 19.79
C LYS A 153 20.51 8.24 21.29
N GLU A 154 19.31 8.59 21.74
CA GLU A 154 18.97 8.64 23.17
C GLU A 154 18.95 7.25 23.81
N GLN A 155 18.38 6.25 23.13
CA GLN A 155 18.38 4.87 23.62
C GLN A 155 19.81 4.30 23.70
N ALA A 156 20.64 4.52 22.68
CA ALA A 156 22.03 4.08 22.69
C ALA A 156 22.87 4.75 23.81
N ARG A 157 22.60 6.03 24.13
CA ARG A 157 23.24 6.72 25.26
C ARG A 157 22.78 6.19 26.62
N LYS A 158 21.51 5.78 26.74
CA LYS A 158 20.97 5.17 27.96
C LYS A 158 21.50 3.75 28.19
N GLN A 159 21.73 2.97 27.13
CA GLN A 159 22.37 1.66 27.23
C GLN A 159 23.82 1.74 27.68
N LYS A 160 24.62 2.63 27.07
CA LYS A 160 26.04 2.82 27.47
C LYS A 160 26.25 3.31 28.89
N ARG A 161 25.24 3.94 29.52
CA ARG A 161 25.27 4.36 30.93
C ARG A 161 24.86 3.27 31.92
N LYS A 162 24.27 2.17 31.45
CA LYS A 162 23.92 1.01 32.28
C LYS A 162 25.00 -0.07 32.29
N GLU A 163 25.97 0.01 31.38
CA GLU A 163 27.08 -0.95 31.24
C GLU A 163 28.39 -0.43 31.86
N GLN A 164 28.35 0.70 32.60
CA GLN A 164 29.45 1.22 33.42
C GLN A 164 29.12 1.12 34.91
#